data_AF-A0A0C9UT10-F1
#
_entry.id   AF-A0A0C9UT10-F1
#
_cell.length_a   1.000
_cell.length_b   1.000
_cell.length_c   1.000
_cell.angle_alpha   90.00
_cell.angle_beta   90.00
_cell.angle_gamma   90.00
#
_symmetry.space_group_name_H-M   'P 1'
#
loop_
_entity.id
_entity.type
_entity.pdbx_description
1 polymer ?
#
loop_
_entity_poly.entity_id
_entity_poly.type
_entity_poly.pdbx_seq_one_letter_code
_entity_poly.pdbx_strand_id
1 'polypeptide(L)'
;MAMQDYQHAVDKLEGLVVSRLFELTKMNQSGLDILEKFWAQAAEHEAATVYFKIQPAREEIEHLNIETRRLQTYIHDEEMFLQSALGRLSEDPFTTHQLSKRLHHLKAINQVHCGCIFQIHSLPGFSGVSTCGLEKNTMDESRGENTGEWLDESESEEEDSSGSEADEVVNEVLDAAINILETLSIE
;
A
#
# COMPACT_ATOMS: atom_id res chain seq x y z
N MET A 1 -22.44 -3.05 31.00
CA MET A 1 -21.02 -2.81 31.32
C MET A 1 -20.39 -1.82 30.35
N ALA A 2 -20.34 -2.09 29.04
CA ALA A 2 -19.70 -1.20 28.05
C ALA A 2 -20.13 0.30 28.07
N MET A 3 -21.40 0.61 28.37
CA MET A 3 -21.89 2.00 28.43
C MET A 3 -21.37 2.78 29.65
N GLN A 4 -21.14 2.10 30.78
CA GLN A 4 -20.58 2.72 31.99
C GLN A 4 -19.08 2.98 31.84
N ASP A 5 -18.37 2.06 31.19
CA ASP A 5 -16.94 2.19 30.92
C ASP A 5 -16.66 3.34 29.92
N TYR A 6 -17.52 3.50 28.91
CA TYR A 6 -17.46 4.63 27.97
C TYR A 6 -17.70 5.96 28.69
N GLN A 7 -18.74 6.06 29.53
CA GLN A 7 -19.02 7.29 30.27
C GLN A 7 -17.85 7.65 31.19
N HIS A 8 -17.25 6.67 31.86
CA HIS A 8 -16.08 6.91 32.71
C HIS A 8 -14.86 7.39 31.91
N ALA A 9 -14.64 6.88 30.70
CA ALA A 9 -13.59 7.35 29.81
C ALA A 9 -13.83 8.80 29.35
N VAL A 10 -15.08 9.16 29.04
CA VAL A 10 -15.47 10.53 28.67
C VAL A 10 -15.26 11.49 29.84
N ASP A 11 -15.77 11.17 31.03
CA ASP A 11 -15.60 12.02 32.22
C ASP A 11 -14.11 12.25 32.56
N LYS A 12 -13.28 11.21 32.36
CA LYS A 12 -11.82 11.30 32.53
C LYS A 12 -11.17 12.21 31.50
N LEU A 13 -11.57 12.11 30.23
CA LEU A 13 -11.08 12.99 29.17
C LEU A 13 -11.51 14.44 29.41
N GLU A 14 -12.76 14.67 29.78
CA GLU A 14 -13.26 16.00 30.13
C GLU A 14 -12.46 16.62 31.28
N GLY A 15 -12.19 15.84 32.34
CA GLY A 15 -11.35 16.27 33.46
C GLY A 15 -9.93 16.67 33.03
N LEU A 16 -9.32 15.90 32.13
CA LEU A 16 -7.98 16.21 31.58
C LEU A 16 -8.00 17.48 30.72
N VAL A 17 -9.01 17.66 29.87
CA VAL A 17 -9.17 18.85 29.02
C VAL A 17 -9.38 20.10 29.88
N VAL A 18 -10.28 20.04 30.86
CA VAL A 18 -10.54 21.16 31.77
C VAL A 18 -9.28 21.51 32.58
N SER A 19 -8.55 20.50 33.09
CA SER A 19 -7.28 20.73 33.78
C SER A 19 -6.27 21.41 32.87
N ARG A 20 -6.15 20.96 31.62
CA ARG A 20 -5.20 21.52 30.67
C ARG A 20 -5.56 22.96 30.27
N LEU A 21 -6.84 23.25 30.05
CA LEU A 21 -7.31 24.61 29.80
C LEU A 21 -7.05 25.54 30.98
N PHE A 22 -7.23 25.05 32.21
CA PHE A 22 -6.93 25.82 33.42
C PHE A 22 -5.43 26.11 33.55
N GLU A 23 -4.56 25.13 33.28
CA GLU A 23 -3.10 25.32 33.24
C GLU A 23 -2.71 26.39 32.20
N LEU A 24 -3.22 26.28 30.97
CA LEU A 24 -2.93 27.25 29.90
C LEU A 24 -3.43 28.66 30.26
N THR A 25 -4.62 28.75 30.85
CA THR A 25 -5.19 30.03 31.31
C THR A 25 -4.35 30.63 32.44
N LYS A 26 -3.87 29.82 33.37
CA LYS A 26 -2.99 30.24 34.46
C LYS A 26 -1.64 30.74 33.94
N MET A 27 -1.07 30.07 32.94
CA MET A 27 0.17 30.53 32.30
C MET A 27 -0.03 31.84 31.54
N ASN A 28 -1.17 32.01 30.85
CA ASN A 28 -1.53 33.27 30.20
C ASN A 28 -1.71 34.42 31.22
N GLN A 29 -2.28 34.16 32.41
CA GLN A 29 -2.49 35.17 33.46
C GLN A 29 -1.21 35.57 34.19
N SER A 30 -0.20 34.69 34.25
CA SER A 30 1.06 34.97 34.96
C SER A 30 2.01 35.91 34.21
N GLY A 31 1.56 36.57 33.14
CA GLY A 31 2.39 37.45 32.30
C GLY A 31 3.46 36.71 31.51
N LEU A 32 3.39 35.37 31.45
CA LEU A 32 4.10 34.61 30.42
C LEU A 32 3.23 34.74 29.19
N ASP A 33 3.44 35.81 28.42
CA ASP A 33 2.69 36.08 27.21
C ASP A 33 3.08 35.04 26.15
N ILE A 34 2.49 33.85 26.28
CA ILE A 34 2.73 32.70 25.43
C ILE A 34 2.40 33.08 23.99
N LEU A 35 1.38 33.92 23.78
CA LEU A 35 0.97 34.41 22.46
C LEU A 35 1.96 35.42 21.87
N GLU A 36 2.71 36.13 22.70
CA GLU A 36 3.78 37.04 22.28
C GLU A 36 5.10 36.28 21.96
N LYS A 37 5.22 35.01 22.35
CA LYS A 37 6.37 34.20 21.97
C LYS A 37 6.39 34.00 20.46
N PHE A 38 7.57 34.12 19.88
CA PHE A 38 7.78 33.96 18.44
C PHE A 38 7.16 32.65 17.92
N TRP A 39 7.27 31.53 18.63
CA TRP A 39 6.68 30.24 18.23
C TRP A 39 5.14 30.15 18.30
N ALA A 40 4.46 31.11 18.93
CA ALA A 40 3.00 31.20 19.01
C ALA A 40 2.41 32.21 18.01
N GLN A 41 3.25 32.95 17.28
CA GLN A 41 2.81 33.83 16.20
C GLN A 41 2.34 32.99 15.01
N ALA A 42 1.26 33.42 14.36
CA ALA A 42 0.64 32.65 13.26
C ALA A 42 1.62 32.36 12.12
N ALA A 43 2.44 33.34 11.73
CA ALA A 43 3.44 33.19 10.66
C ALA A 43 4.54 32.18 11.02
N GLU A 44 5.01 32.22 12.26
CA GLU A 44 6.06 31.31 12.77
C GLU A 44 5.50 29.90 12.97
N HIS A 45 4.25 29.77 13.41
CA HIS A 45 3.56 28.48 13.48
C HIS A 45 3.35 27.87 12.08
N GLU A 46 3.02 28.68 11.07
CA GLU A 46 2.90 28.24 9.69
C GLU A 46 4.26 27.78 9.13
N ALA A 47 5.33 28.55 9.37
CA ALA A 47 6.69 28.18 9.00
C ALA A 47 7.15 26.89 9.70
N ALA A 48 6.87 26.75 11.00
CA ALA A 48 7.16 25.54 11.77
C ALA A 48 6.37 24.33 11.24
N THR A 49 5.09 24.51 10.90
CA THR A 49 4.26 23.45 10.31
C THR A 49 4.83 22.96 8.99
N VAL A 50 5.25 23.87 8.10
CA VAL A 50 5.90 23.51 6.84
C VAL A 50 7.23 22.82 7.10
N TYR A 51 8.06 23.35 8.00
CA TYR A 51 9.34 22.75 8.36
C TYR A 51 9.19 21.31 8.89
N PHE A 52 8.27 21.08 9.84
CA PHE A 52 8.04 19.77 10.42
C PHE A 52 7.36 18.79 9.45
N LYS A 53 6.72 19.26 8.37
CA LYS A 53 6.29 18.40 7.26
C LYS A 53 7.45 18.05 6.32
N ILE A 54 8.37 18.98 6.09
CA ILE A 54 9.55 18.75 5.23
C ILE A 54 10.51 17.74 5.85
N GLN A 55 10.65 17.71 7.18
CA GLN A 55 11.54 16.78 7.87
C GLN A 55 11.25 15.30 7.53
N PRO A 56 10.06 14.74 7.83
CA PRO A 56 9.74 13.35 7.50
C PRO A 56 9.56 13.13 5.99
N ALA A 57 9.19 14.17 5.21
CA ALA A 57 9.03 14.01 3.76
C ALA A 57 10.31 13.55 3.06
N ARG A 58 11.49 13.85 3.60
CA ARG A 58 12.76 13.38 3.02
C ARG A 58 12.96 11.87 3.21
N GLU A 59 12.68 11.37 4.42
CA GLU A 59 12.74 9.94 4.73
C GLU A 59 11.68 9.17 3.93
N GLU A 60 10.49 9.76 3.79
CA GLU A 60 9.42 9.19 2.98
C GLU A 60 9.82 9.05 1.50
N ILE A 61 10.55 10.03 0.93
CA ILE A 61 11.09 9.91 -0.43
C ILE A 61 12.05 8.72 -0.53
N GLU A 62 12.90 8.49 0.48
CA GLU A 62 13.82 7.35 0.50
C GLU A 62 13.06 6.01 0.57
N HIS A 63 12.01 5.94 1.40
CA HIS A 63 11.13 4.78 1.48
C HIS A 63 10.39 4.51 0.16
N LEU A 64 9.79 5.54 -0.42
CA LEU A 64 9.09 5.43 -1.69
C LEU A 64 10.01 4.98 -2.82
N ASN A 65 11.28 5.40 -2.83
CA ASN A 65 12.27 4.90 -3.80
C ASN A 65 12.49 3.38 -3.68
N ILE A 66 12.52 2.86 -2.45
CA ILE A 66 12.67 1.42 -2.19
C ILE A 66 11.41 0.67 -2.61
N GLU A 67 10.23 1.18 -2.23
CA GLU A 67 8.95 0.57 -2.57
C GLU A 67 8.66 0.59 -4.07
N THR A 68 8.97 1.69 -4.75
CA THR A 68 8.88 1.81 -6.22
C THR A 68 9.70 0.71 -6.89
N ARG A 69 10.94 0.49 -6.43
CA ARG A 69 11.80 -0.56 -6.96
C ARG A 69 11.29 -1.96 -6.62
N ARG A 70 10.74 -2.18 -5.43
CA ARG A 70 10.14 -3.46 -5.03
C ARG A 70 8.92 -3.77 -5.88
N LEU A 71 8.04 -2.79 -6.09
CA LEU A 71 6.86 -2.94 -6.93
C LEU A 71 7.25 -3.26 -8.38
N GLN A 72 8.25 -2.55 -8.93
CA GLN A 72 8.77 -2.83 -10.27
C GLN A 72 9.31 -4.27 -10.37
N THR A 73 9.99 -4.75 -9.33
CA THR A 73 10.53 -6.12 -9.28
C THR A 73 9.41 -7.16 -9.19
N TYR A 74 8.45 -6.95 -8.30
CA TYR A 74 7.28 -7.81 -8.15
C TYR A 74 6.48 -7.93 -9.46
N ILE A 75 6.20 -6.81 -10.13
CA ILE A 75 5.48 -6.80 -11.41
C ILE A 75 6.25 -7.62 -12.47
N HIS A 76 7.56 -7.45 -12.55
CA HIS A 76 8.39 -8.18 -13.52
C HIS A 76 8.42 -9.69 -13.24
N ASP A 77 8.68 -10.07 -11.98
CA ASP A 77 8.78 -11.47 -11.56
C ASP A 77 7.43 -12.19 -11.72
N GLU A 78 6.33 -11.54 -11.35
CA GLU A 78 4.98 -12.09 -11.50
C GLU A 78 4.61 -12.25 -12.98
N GLU A 79 4.92 -11.27 -13.83
CA GLU A 79 4.69 -11.40 -15.27
C GLU A 79 5.51 -12.55 -15.87
N MET A 80 6.78 -12.68 -15.51
CA MET A 80 7.65 -13.78 -15.94
C MET A 80 7.12 -15.14 -15.48
N PHE A 81 6.68 -15.24 -14.22
CA PHE A 81 6.09 -16.45 -13.66
C PHE A 81 4.81 -16.86 -14.42
N LEU A 82 3.89 -15.92 -14.63
CA LEU A 82 2.61 -16.19 -15.30
C LEU A 82 2.80 -16.56 -16.78
N GLN A 83 3.73 -15.90 -17.48
CA GLN A 83 4.08 -16.25 -18.86
C GLN A 83 4.69 -17.66 -18.94
N SER A 84 5.57 -18.00 -18.01
CA SER A 84 6.18 -19.33 -17.93
C SER A 84 5.15 -20.41 -17.61
N ALA A 85 4.22 -20.13 -16.68
CA ALA A 85 3.12 -21.03 -16.35
C ALA A 85 2.20 -21.27 -17.54
N LEU A 86 1.85 -20.24 -18.31
CA LEU A 86 1.05 -20.36 -19.53
C LEU A 86 1.74 -21.24 -20.58
N GLY A 87 3.05 -21.08 -20.76
CA GLY A 87 3.83 -21.94 -21.67
C GLY A 87 3.85 -23.41 -21.26
N ARG A 88 3.84 -23.70 -19.95
CA ARG A 88 3.80 -25.06 -19.41
C ARG A 88 2.41 -25.70 -19.46
N LEU A 89 1.36 -24.90 -19.30
CA LEU A 89 -0.02 -25.37 -19.16
C LEU A 89 -0.81 -25.39 -20.48
N SER A 90 -0.12 -25.22 -21.62
CA SER A 90 -0.69 -25.22 -22.97
C SER A 90 -1.48 -26.50 -23.33
N GLU A 91 -1.43 -27.53 -22.49
CA GLU A 91 -2.13 -28.80 -22.67
C GLU A 91 -3.65 -28.68 -22.43
N ASP A 92 -4.09 -27.78 -21.53
CA ASP A 92 -5.51 -27.62 -21.15
C ASP A 92 -6.11 -26.30 -21.68
N PRO A 93 -7.01 -26.35 -22.69
CA PRO A 93 -7.57 -25.15 -23.30
C PRO A 93 -8.41 -24.27 -22.36
N PHE A 94 -9.12 -24.88 -21.40
CA PHE A 94 -10.01 -24.14 -20.48
C PHE A 94 -9.20 -23.33 -19.45
N THR A 95 -8.24 -23.97 -18.79
CA THR A 95 -7.36 -23.33 -17.82
C THR A 95 -6.50 -22.26 -18.49
N THR A 96 -5.98 -22.54 -19.69
CA THR A 96 -5.24 -21.55 -20.49
C THR A 96 -6.09 -20.32 -20.81
N HIS A 97 -7.35 -20.52 -21.21
CA HIS A 97 -8.26 -19.41 -21.48
C HIS A 97 -8.53 -18.55 -20.23
N GLN A 98 -8.84 -19.16 -19.09
CA GLN A 98 -9.06 -18.43 -17.84
C GLN A 98 -7.80 -17.68 -17.38
N LEU A 99 -6.64 -18.32 -17.45
CA LEU A 99 -5.36 -17.71 -17.11
C LEU A 99 -5.04 -16.53 -18.06
N SER A 100 -5.34 -16.66 -19.35
CA SER A 100 -5.14 -15.60 -20.34
C SER A 100 -5.99 -14.37 -20.04
N LYS A 101 -7.26 -14.55 -19.62
CA LYS A 101 -8.15 -13.47 -19.21
C LYS A 101 -7.61 -12.76 -17.97
N ARG A 102 -7.17 -13.52 -16.96
CA ARG A 102 -6.56 -12.96 -15.74
C ARG A 102 -5.27 -12.19 -16.06
N LEU A 103 -4.43 -12.73 -16.95
CA LEU A 103 -3.19 -12.08 -17.40
C LEU A 103 -3.47 -10.75 -18.11
N HIS A 104 -4.47 -10.71 -18.98
CA HIS A 104 -4.87 -9.48 -19.66
C HIS A 104 -5.25 -8.39 -18.66
N HIS A 105 -6.03 -8.75 -17.64
CA HIS A 105 -6.43 -7.82 -16.60
C HIS A 105 -5.24 -7.31 -15.75
N LEU A 106 -4.36 -8.22 -15.31
CA LEU A 106 -3.16 -7.85 -14.57
C LEU A 106 -2.24 -6.95 -15.40
N LYS A 107 -2.10 -7.20 -16.71
CA LYS A 107 -1.31 -6.34 -17.60
C LYS A 107 -1.85 -4.93 -17.69
N ALA A 108 -3.18 -4.75 -17.72
CA ALA A 108 -3.79 -3.42 -17.72
C ALA A 108 -3.45 -2.66 -16.42
N ILE A 109 -3.57 -3.30 -15.27
CA ILE A 109 -3.20 -2.71 -13.97
C ILE A 109 -1.70 -2.41 -13.92
N ASN A 110 -0.86 -3.38 -14.31
CA ASN A 110 0.58 -3.23 -14.31
C ASN A 110 1.02 -2.11 -15.26
N GLN A 111 0.31 -1.85 -16.36
CA GLN A 111 0.59 -0.73 -17.26
C GLN A 111 0.38 0.62 -16.56
N VAL A 112 -0.66 0.76 -15.73
CA VAL A 112 -0.88 1.98 -14.93
C VAL A 112 0.24 2.16 -13.92
N HIS A 113 0.62 1.10 -13.20
CA HIS A 113 1.74 1.16 -12.25
C HIS A 113 3.05 1.50 -12.95
N CYS A 114 3.38 0.85 -14.07
CA CYS A 114 4.55 1.16 -14.88
C CYS A 114 4.56 2.61 -15.37
N GLY A 115 3.40 3.15 -15.78
CA GLY A 115 3.27 4.55 -16.15
C GLY A 115 3.56 5.51 -14.99
N CYS A 116 3.03 5.22 -13.80
CA CYS A 116 3.30 6.00 -12.59
C CYS A 116 4.79 5.92 -12.18
N ILE A 117 5.37 4.71 -12.17
CA ILE A 117 6.80 4.49 -11.89
C ILE A 117 7.67 5.29 -12.87
N PHE A 118 7.31 5.30 -14.15
CA PHE A 118 8.02 6.09 -15.17
C PHE A 118 7.95 7.59 -14.87
N GLN A 119 6.79 8.10 -14.45
CA GLN A 119 6.65 9.49 -14.04
C GLN A 119 7.51 9.82 -12.82
N ILE A 120 7.54 8.95 -11.81
CA ILE A 120 8.39 9.08 -10.61
C ILE A 120 9.87 9.15 -11.01
N HIS A 121 10.32 8.26 -11.90
CA HIS A 121 11.70 8.25 -12.39
C HIS A 121 12.06 9.50 -13.22
N SER A 122 11.05 10.16 -13.79
CA SER A 122 11.22 11.37 -14.60
C SER A 122 11.21 12.66 -13.78
N LEU A 123 10.93 12.59 -12.47
CA LEU A 123 10.90 13.77 -11.60
C LEU A 123 12.31 14.37 -11.44
N PRO A 124 12.43 15.71 -11.51
CA PRO A 124 13.69 16.39 -11.27
C PRO A 124 14.12 16.19 -9.81
N GLY A 125 15.28 15.58 -9.59
CA GLY A 125 15.80 15.29 -8.25
C GLY A 125 15.50 13.88 -7.73
N PHE A 126 14.98 12.98 -8.56
CA PHE A 126 14.90 11.56 -8.23
C PHE A 126 16.27 10.98 -7.84
N SER A 127 16.33 10.32 -6.69
CA SER A 127 17.55 9.77 -6.09
C SER A 127 17.58 8.24 -6.03
N GLY A 128 16.49 7.58 -6.47
CA GLY A 128 16.36 6.13 -6.45
C GLY A 128 17.06 5.42 -7.62
N VAL A 129 16.94 4.09 -7.65
CA VAL A 129 17.47 3.25 -8.72
C VAL A 129 16.35 2.91 -9.69
N SER A 130 16.51 3.29 -10.97
CA SER A 130 15.48 3.08 -12.00
C SER A 130 15.40 1.67 -12.57
N THR A 131 16.33 0.80 -12.20
CA THR A 131 16.40 -0.59 -12.69
C THR A 131 15.75 -1.56 -11.71
N CYS A 132 15.03 -2.53 -12.27
CA CYS A 132 14.49 -3.68 -11.55
C CYS A 132 15.56 -4.38 -10.70
N GLY A 133 15.16 -4.95 -9.55
CA GLY A 133 16.00 -5.88 -8.80
C GLY A 133 16.15 -7.21 -9.55
N LEU A 134 17.14 -8.01 -9.15
CA LEU A 134 17.19 -9.43 -9.46
C LEU A 134 16.65 -10.18 -8.24
N GLU A 135 15.68 -11.07 -8.44
CA GLU A 135 15.17 -11.92 -7.36
C GLU A 135 16.31 -12.75 -6.76
N LYS A 136 16.43 -12.76 -5.44
CA LYS A 136 17.53 -13.42 -4.72
C LYS A 136 17.46 -14.96 -4.78
N ASN A 137 16.42 -15.52 -5.40
CA ASN A 137 16.16 -16.97 -5.46
C ASN A 137 16.61 -17.64 -6.76
N THR A 138 17.14 -16.91 -7.74
CA THR A 138 17.65 -17.53 -8.96
C THR A 138 19.08 -18.07 -8.74
N MET A 139 19.16 -19.29 -8.21
CA MET A 139 20.27 -20.28 -8.21
C MET A 139 20.62 -20.84 -6.82
N ASP A 140 19.86 -21.84 -6.37
CA ASP A 140 20.44 -23.02 -5.70
C ASP A 140 19.74 -24.31 -6.17
N GLU A 141 19.74 -24.53 -7.49
CA GLU A 141 19.53 -25.86 -8.07
C GLU A 141 20.89 -26.58 -8.10
N SER A 142 21.46 -26.92 -6.95
CA SER A 142 22.45 -28.01 -6.87
C SER A 142 22.81 -28.38 -5.43
N ARG A 143 21.89 -29.02 -4.69
CA ARG A 143 22.29 -29.98 -3.63
C ARG A 143 21.16 -30.86 -3.10
N GLY A 144 21.22 -32.14 -3.49
CA GLY A 144 20.97 -33.25 -2.58
C GLY A 144 19.58 -33.89 -2.63
N GLU A 145 19.50 -35.00 -3.37
CA GLU A 145 18.61 -36.11 -3.04
C GLU A 145 18.77 -36.48 -1.54
N ASN A 146 17.66 -36.66 -0.81
CA ASN A 146 17.22 -37.96 -0.30
C ASN A 146 16.15 -37.84 0.82
N THR A 147 14.98 -38.41 0.54
CA THR A 147 14.03 -39.16 1.39
C THR A 147 13.75 -38.80 2.85
N GLY A 148 12.45 -38.74 3.17
CA GLY A 148 11.86 -38.96 4.51
C GLY A 148 10.44 -38.39 4.55
N GLU A 149 9.46 -39.05 3.94
CA GLU A 149 8.50 -39.92 4.67
C GLU A 149 7.84 -39.21 5.86
N TRP A 150 6.67 -38.59 5.65
CA TRP A 150 5.64 -38.36 6.67
C TRP A 150 4.25 -38.52 6.06
N LEU A 151 3.38 -39.14 6.85
CA LEU A 151 2.18 -39.88 6.50
C LEU A 151 0.97 -39.07 6.02
N ASP A 152 0.14 -39.79 5.26
CA ASP A 152 -1.29 -39.63 5.02
C ASP A 152 -2.08 -39.20 6.27
N GLU A 153 -2.76 -38.06 6.16
CA GLU A 153 -4.02 -37.79 6.87
C GLU A 153 -4.96 -37.12 5.88
N SER A 154 -5.84 -37.94 5.31
CA SER A 154 -7.04 -37.54 4.59
C SER A 154 -8.04 -36.93 5.57
N GLU A 155 -8.41 -35.65 5.40
CA GLU A 155 -9.65 -35.09 5.92
C GLU A 155 -10.37 -34.25 4.85
N SER A 156 -11.67 -34.52 4.75
CA SER A 156 -12.63 -34.15 3.73
C SER A 156 -13.14 -32.70 3.84
N GLU A 157 -13.43 -32.16 2.66
CA GLU A 157 -14.43 -31.14 2.28
C GLU A 157 -15.25 -30.45 3.39
N GLU A 158 -15.30 -29.11 3.36
CA GLU A 158 -16.56 -28.38 3.18
C GLU A 158 -16.31 -27.11 2.35
N GLU A 159 -16.92 -27.07 1.15
CA GLU A 159 -17.05 -25.88 0.33
C GLU A 159 -18.20 -25.02 0.89
N ASP A 160 -17.88 -23.89 1.52
CA ASP A 160 -18.89 -22.88 1.82
C ASP A 160 -18.81 -21.74 0.78
N SER A 161 -19.68 -21.86 -0.22
CA SER A 161 -19.99 -20.85 -1.22
C SER A 161 -20.68 -19.66 -0.53
N SER A 162 -19.89 -18.68 -0.09
CA SER A 162 -20.35 -17.32 0.13
C SER A 162 -19.80 -16.43 -0.96
N GLY A 163 -20.56 -16.32 -2.06
CA GLY A 163 -20.37 -15.26 -3.05
C GLY A 163 -20.54 -13.91 -2.35
N SER A 164 -19.42 -13.34 -1.95
CA SER A 164 -19.35 -12.06 -1.25
C SER A 164 -19.72 -10.95 -2.22
N GLU A 165 -20.71 -10.14 -1.82
CA GLU A 165 -21.11 -8.86 -2.40
C GLU A 165 -19.90 -7.95 -2.78
N ALA A 166 -18.72 -8.19 -2.20
CA ALA A 166 -17.46 -7.54 -2.57
C ALA A 166 -16.98 -7.86 -4.00
N ASP A 167 -17.25 -9.06 -4.53
CA ASP A 167 -16.81 -9.43 -5.89
C ASP A 167 -17.58 -8.66 -6.97
N GLU A 168 -18.83 -8.26 -6.70
CA GLU A 168 -19.64 -7.45 -7.63
C GLU A 168 -19.12 -6.00 -7.71
N VAL A 169 -18.77 -5.40 -6.57
CA VAL A 169 -18.24 -4.03 -6.49
C VAL A 169 -16.85 -3.93 -7.14
N VAL A 170 -16.01 -4.96 -6.98
CA VAL A 170 -14.68 -5.00 -7.62
C VAL A 170 -14.83 -5.09 -9.14
N ASN A 171 -15.78 -5.88 -9.64
CA ASN A 171 -16.05 -6.00 -11.07
C ASN A 171 -16.60 -4.70 -11.68
N GLU A 172 -17.46 -3.96 -10.97
CA GLU A 172 -17.96 -2.65 -11.44
C GLU A 172 -16.85 -1.58 -11.53
N VAL A 173 -15.96 -1.53 -10.52
CA VAL A 173 -14.81 -0.62 -10.54
C VAL A 173 -13.83 -1.00 -11.65
N LEU A 174 -13.69 -2.30 -11.94
CA LEU A 174 -12.93 -2.83 -13.07
C LEU A 174 -13.52 -2.38 -14.42
N ASP A 175 -14.83 -2.54 -14.60
CA ASP A 175 -15.51 -2.16 -15.84
C ASP A 175 -15.47 -0.64 -16.06
N ALA A 176 -15.52 0.15 -14.98
CA ALA A 176 -15.31 1.59 -15.05
C ALA A 176 -13.88 1.95 -15.47
N ALA A 177 -12.86 1.27 -14.94
CA ALA A 177 -11.47 1.51 -15.31
C ALA A 177 -11.16 1.10 -16.77
N ILE A 178 -11.74 -0.01 -17.23
CA ILE A 178 -11.62 -0.48 -18.62
C ILE A 178 -12.28 0.53 -19.58
N ASN A 179 -13.48 1.01 -19.27
CA ASN A 179 -14.16 2.03 -20.07
C ASN A 179 -13.36 3.34 -20.15
N ILE A 180 -12.73 3.78 -19.05
CA ILE A 180 -11.90 4.98 -19.05
C ILE A 180 -10.65 4.79 -19.94
N LEU A 181 -10.01 3.61 -19.87
CA LEU A 181 -8.85 3.30 -20.71
C LEU A 181 -9.21 3.16 -22.20
N GLU A 182 -10.39 2.63 -22.53
CA GLU A 182 -10.88 2.58 -23.92
C GLU A 182 -11.19 3.98 -24.48
N THR A 183 -11.74 4.89 -23.66
CA THR A 183 -11.99 6.28 -24.09
C THR A 183 -10.74 7.12 -24.28
N LEU A 184 -9.65 6.81 -23.56
CA LEU A 184 -8.35 7.48 -23.71
C LEU A 184 -7.50 6.91 -24.86
N SER A 185 -7.92 5.79 -25.46
CA SER A 185 -7.26 5.16 -26.60
C SER A 185 -7.89 5.58 -27.95
N ILE A 186 -8.89 6.45 -27.93
CA ILE A 186 -9.54 7.04 -29.11
C ILE A 186 -9.25 8.56 -29.13
N GLU A 187 -7.98 8.93 -29.27
CA GLU A 187 -7.54 10.23 -29.82
C GLU A 187 -6.20 10.05 -30.56
#